data_AF-A0A4R8WE29-F1
#
_entry.id   AF-A0A4R8WE29-F1
#
_cell.length_a   1.000
_cell.length_b   1.000
_cell.length_c   1.000
_cell.angle_alpha   90.00
_cell.angle_beta   90.00
_cell.angle_gamma   90.00
#
_symmetry.space_group_name_H-M   'P 1'
#
loop_
_entity.id
_entity.type
_entity.pdbx_description
1 polymer ?
#
loop_
_entity_poly.entity_id
_entity_poly.type
_entity_poly.pdbx_seq_one_letter_code
_entity_poly.pdbx_strand_id
1 'polypeptide(L)'
;MDSPAEQLRQAADAVARLGCSSADLEALPDTVVLTGQREIAKARRLLEVYAAWMAATIADRSRPELGHSGLAAQQGFLSPEAMIQKVTGSSKNEAFKLVAV
;
A
#
# COMPACT_ATOMS: atom_id res chain seq x y z
N MET A 1 8.18 21.38 3.32
CA MET A 1 7.45 20.32 2.61
C MET A 1 7.47 19.10 3.50
N ASP A 2 6.31 18.61 3.93
CA ASP A 2 6.23 17.43 4.81
C ASP A 2 6.70 16.19 4.06
N SER A 3 7.44 15.31 4.73
CA SER A 3 7.87 14.04 4.13
C SER A 3 6.68 13.14 3.82
N PRO A 4 6.78 12.19 2.88
CA PRO A 4 5.70 11.22 2.63
C PRO A 4 5.27 10.45 3.88
N ALA A 5 6.19 10.22 4.82
CA ALA A 5 5.91 9.55 6.09
C ALA A 5 5.10 10.44 7.06
N GLU A 6 5.38 11.74 7.08
CA GLU A 6 4.59 12.72 7.84
C GLU A 6 3.19 12.87 7.23
N GLN A 7 3.10 13.01 5.91
CA GLN A 7 1.82 13.09 5.21
C GLN A 7 0.95 11.84 5.43
N LEU A 8 1.54 10.64 5.47
CA LEU A 8 0.81 9.40 5.74
C LEU A 8 0.26 9.37 7.17
N ARG A 9 1.07 9.75 8.16
CA ARG A 9 0.64 9.83 9.57
C ARG A 9 -0.50 10.83 9.74
N GLN A 10 -0.38 12.02 9.17
CA GLN A 10 -1.43 13.05 9.21
C GLN A 10 -2.73 12.57 8.54
N ALA A 11 -2.64 11.93 7.37
CA ALA A 11 -3.82 11.40 6.68
C ALA A 11 -4.49 10.27 7.47
N ALA A 12 -3.72 9.35 8.05
CA ALA A 12 -4.25 8.28 8.90
C ALA A 12 -4.93 8.82 10.15
N ASP A 13 -4.33 9.82 10.80
CA ASP A 13 -4.88 10.51 11.97
C ASP A 13 -6.17 11.28 11.63
N ALA A 14 -6.24 11.93 10.46
CA ALA A 14 -7.46 12.54 9.96
C ALA A 14 -8.58 11.52 9.69
N VAL A 15 -8.25 10.36 9.11
CA VAL A 15 -9.21 9.27 8.89
C VAL A 15 -9.70 8.67 10.21
N ALA A 16 -8.80 8.46 11.18
CA ALA A 16 -9.15 7.93 12.50
C ALA A 16 -10.12 8.86 13.27
N ARG A 17 -10.05 10.17 13.03
CA ARG A 17 -10.95 11.17 13.63
C ARG A 17 -12.37 11.15 13.04
N LEU A 18 -12.64 10.42 11.96
CA LEU A 18 -13.99 10.32 11.38
C LEU A 18 -14.94 9.48 12.24
N GLY A 19 -14.42 8.60 13.09
CA GLY A 19 -15.22 7.75 13.98
C GLY A 19 -14.72 6.32 14.09
N CYS A 20 -15.34 5.54 14.97
CA CYS A 20 -15.01 4.14 15.22
C CYS A 20 -16.14 3.16 14.87
N SER A 21 -17.28 3.66 14.40
CA SER A 21 -18.45 2.87 14.03
C SER A 21 -19.18 3.46 12.82
N SER A 22 -20.04 2.67 12.17
CA SER A 22 -20.88 3.17 11.08
C SER A 22 -21.81 4.30 11.55
N ALA A 23 -22.32 4.23 12.77
CA ALA A 23 -23.16 5.26 13.36
C ALA A 23 -22.43 6.60 13.53
N ASP A 24 -21.14 6.59 13.86
CA ASP A 24 -20.33 7.81 13.93
C ASP A 24 -20.23 8.49 12.56
N LEU A 25 -20.02 7.68 11.50
CA LEU A 25 -19.92 8.16 10.13
C LEU A 25 -21.27 8.69 9.60
N GLU A 26 -22.37 8.04 9.96
CA GLU A 26 -23.74 8.46 9.60
C GLU A 26 -24.13 9.78 10.27
N ALA A 27 -23.57 10.09 11.44
CA ALA A 27 -23.81 11.34 12.16
C ALA A 27 -22.97 12.53 11.66
N LEU A 28 -22.05 12.31 10.71
CA LEU A 28 -21.20 13.37 10.17
C LEU A 28 -22.00 14.34 9.29
N PRO A 29 -21.75 15.66 9.38
CA PRO A 29 -22.31 16.61 8.43
C PRO A 29 -21.69 16.40 7.03
N ASP A 30 -22.45 16.71 5.97
CA ASP A 30 -22.05 16.50 4.56
C ASP A 30 -20.65 17.04 4.22
N THR A 31 -20.29 18.19 4.79
CA THR A 31 -18.97 18.81 4.57
C THR A 31 -17.82 17.94 5.10
N VAL A 32 -18.04 17.27 6.24
CA VAL A 32 -17.09 16.34 6.85
C VAL A 32 -17.10 15.01 6.12
N VAL A 33 -18.25 14.53 5.63
CA VAL A 33 -18.31 13.32 4.77
C VAL A 33 -17.44 13.50 3.52
N LEU A 34 -17.62 14.60 2.79
CA LEU A 34 -16.84 14.86 1.56
C LEU A 34 -15.36 15.07 1.84
N THR A 35 -15.01 15.78 2.93
CA THR A 35 -13.61 16.01 3.30
C THR A 35 -12.95 14.72 3.80
N GLY A 36 -13.65 13.94 4.62
CA GLY A 36 -13.21 12.62 5.08
C GLY A 36 -12.95 11.67 3.93
N GLN A 37 -13.82 11.64 2.91
CA GLN A 37 -13.61 10.83 1.72
C GLN A 37 -12.32 11.22 0.96
N ARG A 38 -11.97 12.52 0.92
CA ARG A 38 -10.70 12.98 0.33
C ARG A 38 -9.49 12.55 1.16
N GLU A 39 -9.58 12.61 2.48
CA GLU A 39 -8.50 12.15 3.38
C GLU A 39 -8.29 10.64 3.28
N ILE A 40 -9.37 9.84 3.16
CA ILE A 40 -9.29 8.40 2.89
C ILE A 40 -8.58 8.15 1.55
N ALA A 41 -8.97 8.85 0.49
CA ALA A 41 -8.33 8.71 -0.82
C ALA A 41 -6.83 9.08 -0.77
N LYS A 42 -6.47 10.12 -0.02
CA LYS A 42 -5.08 10.53 0.21
C LYS A 42 -4.29 9.47 0.98
N ALA A 43 -4.83 8.94 2.08
CA ALA A 43 -4.19 7.88 2.86
C ALA A 43 -3.94 6.63 2.00
N ARG A 44 -4.94 6.20 1.21
CA ARG A 44 -4.79 5.09 0.25
C ARG A 44 -3.67 5.36 -0.74
N ARG A 45 -3.67 6.53 -1.41
CA ARG A 45 -2.61 6.88 -2.37
C ARG A 45 -1.22 6.86 -1.75
N LEU A 46 -1.07 7.35 -0.52
CA LEU A 46 0.21 7.34 0.18
C LEU A 46 0.65 5.91 0.49
N LEU A 47 -0.26 5.04 0.93
CA LEU A 47 0.04 3.61 1.12
C LEU A 47 0.47 2.93 -0.19
N GLU A 48 -0.20 3.22 -1.31
CA GLU A 48 0.18 2.69 -2.63
C GLU A 48 1.61 3.11 -3.03
N VAL A 49 2.05 4.32 -2.70
CA VAL A 49 3.43 4.77 -2.94
C VAL A 49 4.44 3.89 -2.18
N TYR A 50 4.18 3.63 -0.90
CA TYR A 50 5.04 2.72 -0.10
C TYR A 50 4.99 1.28 -0.62
N ALA A 51 3.82 0.81 -1.04
CA ALA A 51 3.65 -0.51 -1.63
C ALA A 51 4.51 -0.65 -2.90
N ALA A 52 4.51 0.35 -3.79
CA ALA A 52 5.34 0.38 -4.98
C ALA A 52 6.85 0.37 -4.64
N TRP A 53 7.31 1.20 -3.69
CA TRP A 53 8.72 1.19 -3.27
C TRP A 53 9.15 -0.15 -2.68
N MET A 54 8.27 -0.79 -1.89
CA MET A 54 8.55 -2.11 -1.33
C MET A 54 8.57 -3.18 -2.43
N ALA A 55 7.63 -3.14 -3.37
CA ALA A 55 7.59 -4.06 -4.51
C ALA A 55 8.85 -3.94 -5.37
N ALA A 56 9.30 -2.71 -5.69
CA ALA A 56 10.55 -2.46 -6.40
C ALA A 56 11.77 -3.01 -5.62
N THR A 57 11.78 -2.83 -4.29
CA THR A 57 12.84 -3.40 -3.43
C THR A 57 12.84 -4.92 -3.45
N ILE A 58 11.67 -5.55 -3.41
CA ILE A 58 11.53 -7.02 -3.51
C ILE A 58 12.00 -7.50 -4.88
N ALA A 59 11.63 -6.80 -5.95
CA ALA A 59 12.03 -7.13 -7.31
C ALA A 59 13.55 -7.06 -7.49
N ASP A 60 14.18 -5.96 -7.06
CA ASP A 60 15.65 -5.82 -7.10
C ASP A 60 16.35 -6.92 -6.29
N ARG A 61 15.84 -7.23 -5.09
CA ARG A 61 16.38 -8.29 -4.24
C ARG A 61 16.04 -9.71 -4.72
N SER A 62 15.21 -9.85 -5.73
CA SER A 62 14.81 -11.14 -6.32
C SER A 62 15.18 -11.25 -7.79
N ARG A 63 16.05 -10.37 -8.28
CA ARG A 63 16.47 -10.33 -9.67
C ARG A 63 17.12 -11.66 -10.12
N PRO A 64 16.95 -12.08 -11.38
CA PRO A 64 17.39 -13.39 -11.85
C PRO A 64 18.88 -13.69 -11.60
N GLU A 65 19.73 -12.66 -11.60
CA GLU A 65 21.18 -12.74 -11.39
C GLU A 65 21.55 -13.27 -10.00
N LEU A 66 20.64 -13.18 -9.03
CA LEU A 66 20.84 -13.70 -7.68
C LEU A 66 20.52 -15.21 -7.57
N GLY A 67 19.80 -15.79 -8.55
CA GLY A 67 19.38 -17.20 -8.54
C GLY A 67 18.72 -17.60 -7.22
N HIS A 68 19.18 -18.71 -6.62
CA HIS A 68 18.70 -19.21 -5.32
C HIS A 68 19.02 -18.28 -4.13
N SER A 69 19.91 -17.29 -4.33
CA SER A 69 20.20 -16.27 -3.31
C SER A 69 19.22 -15.08 -3.37
N GLY A 70 18.34 -15.03 -4.37
CA GLY A 70 17.31 -14.00 -4.48
C GLY A 70 16.24 -14.16 -3.40
N LEU A 71 15.70 -13.04 -2.92
CA LEU A 71 14.71 -13.00 -1.84
C LEU A 71 13.48 -13.87 -2.17
N ALA A 72 12.93 -13.77 -3.37
CA ALA A 72 11.82 -14.62 -3.81
C ALA A 72 12.15 -16.11 -3.70
N ALA A 73 13.31 -16.51 -4.23
CA ALA A 73 13.75 -17.91 -4.24
C ALA A 73 13.99 -18.45 -2.82
N GLN A 74 14.62 -17.66 -1.94
CA GLN A 74 14.86 -18.04 -0.54
C GLN A 74 13.57 -18.26 0.25
N GLN A 75 12.48 -17.60 -0.16
CA GLN A 75 11.16 -17.76 0.44
C GLN A 75 10.30 -18.80 -0.30
N GLY A 76 10.88 -19.53 -1.26
CA GLY A 76 10.21 -20.61 -2.00
C GLY A 76 9.33 -20.17 -3.17
N PHE A 77 9.48 -18.92 -3.65
CA PHE A 77 8.73 -18.40 -4.77
C PHE A 77 9.53 -18.43 -6.08
N LEU A 78 8.82 -18.68 -7.18
CA LEU A 78 9.40 -18.71 -8.52
C LEU A 78 9.68 -17.33 -9.10
N SER A 79 9.07 -16.27 -8.55
CA SER A 79 9.27 -14.89 -8.99
C SER A 79 8.88 -13.88 -7.89
N PRO A 80 9.38 -12.63 -7.94
CA PRO A 80 8.96 -11.57 -7.01
C PRO A 80 7.46 -11.26 -7.11
N GLU A 81 6.86 -11.31 -8.30
CA GLU A 81 5.42 -11.10 -8.48
C GLU A 81 4.61 -12.20 -7.79
N ALA A 82 5.06 -13.47 -7.89
CA ALA A 82 4.40 -14.59 -7.22
C ALA A 82 4.45 -14.44 -5.68
N MET A 83 5.58 -13.95 -5.16
CA MET A 83 5.72 -13.59 -3.75
C MET A 83 4.76 -12.44 -3.38
N ILE A 84 4.79 -11.33 -4.10
CA ILE A 84 3.96 -10.14 -3.79
C ILE A 84 2.48 -10.50 -3.84
N GLN A 85 2.04 -11.26 -4.85
CA GLN A 85 0.68 -11.75 -4.97
C GLN A 85 0.27 -12.57 -3.73
N LYS A 86 1.14 -13.49 -3.29
CA LYS A 86 0.84 -14.35 -2.14
C LYS A 86 0.80 -13.57 -0.82
N VAL A 87 1.74 -12.65 -0.62
CA VAL A 87 1.89 -11.89 0.63
C VAL A 87 0.78 -10.84 0.79
N THR A 88 0.44 -10.15 -0.29
CA THR A 88 -0.57 -9.07 -0.25
C THR A 88 -2.00 -9.57 -0.46
N GLY A 89 -2.18 -10.80 -0.97
CA GLY A 89 -3.48 -11.28 -1.42
C GLY A 89 -4.01 -10.57 -2.66
N SER A 90 -3.18 -9.77 -3.33
CA SER A 90 -3.58 -9.03 -4.54
C SER A 90 -3.85 -9.99 -5.71
N SER A 91 -4.53 -9.48 -6.73
CA SER A 91 -4.59 -10.20 -8.01
C SER A 91 -3.18 -10.29 -8.62
N LYS A 92 -3.00 -11.25 -9.54
CA LYS A 92 -1.76 -11.39 -10.32
C LYS A 92 -1.44 -10.11 -11.11
N ASN A 93 -2.46 -9.48 -11.70
CA ASN A 93 -2.28 -8.24 -12.46
C ASN A 93 -1.84 -7.08 -11.58
N GLU A 94 -2.37 -6.98 -10.36
CA GLU A 94 -1.96 -5.93 -9.41
C GLU A 94 -0.53 -6.16 -8.90
N ALA A 95 -0.15 -7.40 -8.60
CA ALA A 95 1.23 -7.74 -8.24
C ALA A 95 2.22 -7.41 -9.35
N PHE A 96 1.85 -7.71 -10.61
CA PHE A 96 2.68 -7.38 -11.76
C PHE A 96 2.84 -5.87 -11.95
N LYS A 97 1.75 -5.09 -11.85
CA LYS A 97 1.80 -3.63 -11.93
C LYS A 97 2.69 -3.01 -10.87
N LEU A 98 2.68 -3.55 -9.65
CA LEU A 98 3.52 -3.06 -8.55
C LEU A 98 5.01 -3.30 -8.78
N VAL A 99 5.38 -4.39 -9.44
CA VAL A 99 6.78 -4.71 -9.79
C VAL A 99 7.27 -3.94 -11.01
N ALA A 100 6.37 -3.59 -11.93
CA ALA A 100 6.70 -2.89 -13.18
C ALA A 100 6.92 -1.37 -13.03
N VAL A 101 6.91 -0.83 -11.80
CA VAL A 101 7.07 0.62 -11.50
C VAL A 101 8.53 1.05 -11.54
#